data_AF-A0A4D7C980-F1
#
_entry.id   AF-A0A4D7C980-F1
#
_cell.length_a   1.000
_cell.length_b   1.000
_cell.length_c   1.000
_cell.angle_alpha   90.00
_cell.angle_beta   90.00
_cell.angle_gamma   90.00
#
_symmetry.space_group_name_H-M   'P 1'
#
loop_
_entity.id
_entity.type
_entity.pdbx_description
1 polymer ?
#
loop_
_entity_poly.entity_id
_entity_poly.type
_entity_poly.pdbx_seq_one_letter_code
_entity_poly.pdbx_strand_id
1 'polypeptide(L)'
;MAIQTDQLNLLKKHLSDSYVAHVPSLLHPKTLDEDNRKNIDRAFSAFSLVYLCGIPIAQACAAIVDDYDDFGIDAIFYKADEETLYLVQAKLKAGATFNQAEANGFCQGIRKIIKQDYTGFNQHILARQADIDGALEQCSEIRLVVAHTGDGISAHAQKALSDLLVEECQVEERLKAPIIDSDAAWVASALQGANAYPRIDTKLTLLTIAPLSLPGSPTMARCHFLSLLRYISCMTKPYMSATLGTS
;
A
#
# COMPACT_ATOMS: atom_id res chain seq x y z
N MET A 1 11.03 4.02 6.56
CA MET A 1 10.71 4.56 7.91
C MET A 1 9.34 4.06 8.29
N ALA A 2 9.10 3.60 9.52
CA ALA A 2 7.77 3.15 9.92
C ALA A 2 6.71 4.27 9.87
N ILE A 3 5.46 3.85 9.72
CA ILE A 3 4.31 4.77 9.75
C ILE A 3 4.20 5.43 11.13
N GLN A 4 3.75 6.68 11.19
CA GLN A 4 3.48 7.33 12.47
C GLN A 4 2.26 6.70 13.16
N THR A 5 2.26 6.67 14.50
CA THR A 5 1.17 6.05 15.28
C THR A 5 -0.21 6.64 14.94
N ASP A 6 -0.31 7.95 14.79
CA ASP A 6 -1.57 8.63 14.46
C ASP A 6 -2.08 8.24 13.06
N GLN A 7 -1.16 8.10 12.10
CA GLN A 7 -1.47 7.64 10.75
C GLN A 7 -1.90 6.17 10.74
N LEU A 8 -1.28 5.31 11.55
CA LEU A 8 -1.69 3.91 11.70
C LEU A 8 -3.10 3.81 12.31
N ASN A 9 -3.40 4.62 13.31
CA ASN A 9 -4.73 4.66 13.92
C ASN A 9 -5.79 5.13 12.92
N LEU A 10 -5.46 6.15 12.12
CA LEU A 10 -6.34 6.62 11.04
C LEU A 10 -6.54 5.54 9.97
N LEU A 11 -5.49 4.83 9.59
CA LEU A 11 -5.57 3.70 8.66
C LEU A 11 -6.49 2.60 9.20
N LYS A 12 -6.27 2.16 10.44
CA LYS A 12 -7.11 1.14 11.08
C LYS A 12 -8.58 1.54 11.15
N LYS A 13 -8.85 2.81 11.45
CA LYS A 13 -10.21 3.35 11.43
C LYS A 13 -10.81 3.30 10.03
N HIS A 14 -10.08 3.76 9.02
CA HIS A 14 -10.53 3.73 7.63
C HIS A 14 -10.82 2.30 7.13
N LEU A 15 -9.93 1.34 7.46
CA LEU A 15 -10.13 -0.08 7.16
C LEU A 15 -11.39 -0.63 7.85
N SER A 16 -11.57 -0.31 9.14
CA SER A 16 -12.76 -0.70 9.90
C SER A 16 -14.04 -0.16 9.27
N ASP A 17 -14.06 1.12 8.91
CA ASP A 17 -15.27 1.81 8.44
C ASP A 17 -15.64 1.43 6.99
N SER A 18 -14.64 1.23 6.12
CA SER A 18 -14.87 1.10 4.67
C SER A 18 -14.66 -0.31 4.11
N TYR A 19 -13.85 -1.17 4.76
CA TYR A 19 -13.45 -2.46 4.20
C TYR A 19 -14.06 -3.64 4.95
N VAL A 20 -14.09 -3.62 6.29
CA VAL A 20 -14.47 -4.79 7.12
C VAL A 20 -15.85 -5.37 6.74
N ALA A 21 -16.80 -4.53 6.33
CA ALA A 21 -18.12 -4.98 5.88
C ALA A 21 -18.10 -5.85 4.60
N HIS A 22 -17.02 -5.78 3.81
CA HIS A 22 -16.83 -6.51 2.57
C HIS A 22 -15.82 -7.67 2.67
N VAL A 23 -15.09 -7.77 3.80
CA VAL A 23 -14.08 -8.82 4.01
C VAL A 23 -14.78 -10.19 4.10
N PRO A 24 -14.26 -11.25 3.43
CA PRO A 24 -14.80 -12.60 3.55
C PRO A 24 -14.86 -13.08 5.00
N SER A 25 -15.86 -13.89 5.34
CA SER A 25 -15.99 -14.44 6.70
C SER A 25 -14.76 -15.27 7.09
N LEU A 26 -14.39 -15.22 8.37
CA LEU A 26 -13.28 -16.04 8.90
C LEU A 26 -13.66 -17.53 8.87
N LEU A 27 -12.69 -18.40 8.60
CA LEU A 27 -12.87 -19.86 8.68
C LEU A 27 -13.07 -20.34 10.12
N HIS A 28 -12.38 -19.67 11.05
CA HIS A 28 -12.41 -19.99 12.48
C HIS A 28 -12.64 -18.73 13.33
N PRO A 29 -13.89 -18.21 13.37
CA PRO A 29 -14.22 -17.06 14.21
C PRO A 29 -14.04 -17.39 15.70
N LYS A 30 -13.62 -16.40 16.48
CA LYS A 30 -13.36 -16.50 17.91
C LYS A 30 -14.31 -15.59 18.69
N THR A 31 -13.81 -14.44 19.11
CA THR A 31 -14.57 -13.41 19.81
C THR A 31 -14.73 -12.20 18.89
N LEU A 32 -15.80 -11.43 19.06
CA LEU A 32 -16.08 -10.27 18.22
C LEU A 32 -14.89 -9.30 18.13
N ASP A 33 -14.22 -9.04 19.26
CA ASP A 33 -13.07 -8.14 19.30
C ASP A 33 -11.83 -8.71 18.60
N GLU A 34 -11.56 -10.01 18.77
CA GLU A 34 -10.44 -10.68 18.09
C GLU A 34 -10.68 -10.80 16.59
N ASP A 35 -11.92 -11.12 16.19
CA ASP A 35 -12.33 -11.26 14.80
C ASP A 35 -12.30 -9.90 14.10
N ASN A 36 -12.77 -8.83 14.76
CA ASN A 36 -12.69 -7.47 14.24
C ASN A 36 -11.23 -7.04 14.03
N ARG A 37 -10.35 -7.29 15.01
CA ARG A 37 -8.92 -6.97 14.86
C ARG A 37 -8.31 -7.74 13.69
N LYS A 38 -8.61 -9.04 13.57
CA LYS A 38 -8.12 -9.87 12.46
C LYS A 38 -8.66 -9.38 11.11
N ASN A 39 -9.94 -9.02 11.02
CA ASN A 39 -10.52 -8.49 9.78
C ASN A 39 -9.94 -7.12 9.39
N ILE A 40 -9.55 -6.27 10.35
CA ILE A 40 -8.83 -5.02 10.05
C ILE A 40 -7.44 -5.34 9.48
N ASP A 41 -6.73 -6.31 10.05
CA ASP A 41 -5.42 -6.73 9.53
C ASP A 41 -5.56 -7.32 8.11
N ARG A 42 -6.55 -8.19 7.87
CA ARG A 42 -6.90 -8.76 6.54
C ARG A 42 -7.30 -7.69 5.52
N ALA A 43 -8.08 -6.69 5.95
CA ALA A 43 -8.51 -5.60 5.08
C ALA A 43 -7.35 -4.78 4.52
N PHE A 44 -6.19 -4.81 5.17
CA PHE A 44 -5.00 -4.08 4.71
C PHE A 44 -4.49 -4.59 3.36
N SER A 45 -4.56 -5.90 3.08
CA SER A 45 -4.16 -6.44 1.77
C SER A 45 -5.10 -5.96 0.65
N ALA A 46 -6.41 -5.88 0.92
CA ALA A 46 -7.38 -5.29 0.01
C ALA A 46 -7.13 -3.79 -0.21
N PHE A 47 -6.82 -3.03 0.85
CA PHE A 47 -6.42 -1.63 0.71
C PHE A 47 -5.24 -1.47 -0.25
N SER A 48 -4.19 -2.30 -0.10
CA SER A 48 -3.05 -2.26 -1.02
C SER A 48 -3.48 -2.52 -2.47
N LEU A 49 -4.36 -3.49 -2.72
CA LEU A 49 -4.89 -3.77 -4.06
C LEU A 49 -5.71 -2.61 -4.64
N VAL A 50 -6.54 -1.94 -3.84
CA VAL A 50 -7.31 -0.75 -4.31
C VAL A 50 -6.37 0.32 -4.86
N TYR A 51 -5.29 0.64 -4.14
CA TYR A 51 -4.38 1.71 -4.53
C TYR A 51 -3.34 1.30 -5.58
N LEU A 52 -2.97 0.02 -5.64
CA LEU A 52 -2.07 -0.49 -6.67
C LEU A 52 -2.78 -0.71 -8.01
N CYS A 53 -3.99 -1.26 -7.98
CA CYS A 53 -4.71 -1.69 -9.18
C CYS A 53 -5.84 -0.74 -9.59
N GLY A 54 -6.22 0.24 -8.76
CA GLY A 54 -7.31 1.18 -9.05
C GLY A 54 -8.69 0.53 -9.05
N ILE A 55 -8.87 -0.53 -8.25
CA ILE A 55 -10.11 -1.34 -8.24
C ILE A 55 -11.06 -0.95 -7.11
N PRO A 56 -12.38 -1.25 -7.22
CA PRO A 56 -13.34 -1.00 -6.14
C PRO A 56 -13.04 -1.82 -4.88
N ILE A 57 -13.36 -1.27 -3.71
CA ILE A 57 -13.15 -1.90 -2.39
C ILE A 57 -13.74 -3.32 -2.33
N ALA A 58 -14.99 -3.51 -2.76
CA ALA A 58 -15.63 -4.82 -2.72
C ALA A 58 -14.88 -5.88 -3.55
N GLN A 59 -14.33 -5.47 -4.70
CA GLN A 59 -13.53 -6.37 -5.56
C GLN A 59 -12.20 -6.71 -4.88
N ALA A 60 -11.53 -5.74 -4.27
CA ALA A 60 -10.30 -5.96 -3.53
C ALA A 60 -10.51 -6.86 -2.30
N CYS A 61 -11.60 -6.68 -1.56
CA CYS A 61 -11.94 -7.53 -0.42
C CYS A 61 -12.24 -8.98 -0.84
N ALA A 62 -12.88 -9.20 -1.99
CA ALA A 62 -13.10 -10.55 -2.52
C ALA A 62 -11.79 -11.27 -2.89
N ALA A 63 -10.69 -10.53 -3.08
CA ALA A 63 -9.38 -11.09 -3.36
C ALA A 63 -8.65 -11.61 -2.11
N ILE A 64 -9.12 -11.29 -0.90
CA ILE A 64 -8.51 -11.70 0.37
C ILE A 64 -8.61 -13.22 0.53
N VAL A 65 -7.50 -13.84 0.90
CA VAL A 65 -7.42 -15.27 1.25
C VAL A 65 -6.72 -15.53 2.59
N ASP A 66 -6.19 -14.48 3.24
CA ASP A 66 -5.60 -14.54 4.59
C ASP A 66 -6.55 -15.25 5.56
N ASP A 67 -6.11 -16.41 6.03
CA ASP A 67 -6.57 -17.09 7.23
C ASP A 67 -5.48 -18.14 7.57
N TYR A 68 -5.69 -18.98 8.58
CA TYR A 68 -4.79 -20.09 8.88
C TYR A 68 -4.44 -20.90 7.64
N ASP A 69 -3.20 -21.39 7.53
CA ASP A 69 -2.70 -22.24 6.43
C ASP A 69 -2.81 -21.61 5.02
N ASP A 70 -2.53 -20.31 4.91
CA ASP A 70 -2.42 -19.56 3.64
C ASP A 70 -0.98 -19.51 3.07
N PHE A 71 -0.01 -20.08 3.79
CA PHE A 71 1.42 -19.98 3.50
C PHE A 71 1.88 -18.53 3.26
N GLY A 72 1.33 -17.57 4.00
CA GLY A 72 1.70 -16.17 3.90
C GLY A 72 1.31 -15.53 2.56
N ILE A 73 0.18 -15.93 1.96
CA ILE A 73 -0.46 -15.17 0.90
C ILE A 73 -1.74 -14.58 1.47
N ASP A 74 -1.81 -13.26 1.59
CA ASP A 74 -2.95 -12.60 2.19
C ASP A 74 -4.05 -12.27 1.18
N ALA A 75 -3.67 -12.02 -0.08
CA ALA A 75 -4.60 -11.78 -1.16
C ALA A 75 -4.04 -12.24 -2.53
N ILE A 76 -4.96 -12.68 -3.38
CA ILE A 76 -4.69 -13.09 -4.76
C ILE A 76 -5.67 -12.36 -5.68
N PHE A 77 -5.17 -11.55 -6.60
CA PHE A 77 -6.00 -10.78 -7.53
C PHE A 77 -5.48 -10.85 -8.95
N TYR A 78 -6.35 -11.22 -9.90
CA TYR A 78 -6.04 -11.16 -11.32
C TYR A 78 -6.64 -9.90 -11.93
N LYS A 79 -5.76 -9.07 -12.50
CA LYS A 79 -6.10 -7.83 -13.19
C LYS A 79 -6.15 -8.09 -14.69
N ALA A 80 -7.35 -8.38 -15.18
CA ALA A 80 -7.56 -8.85 -16.56
C ALA A 80 -7.16 -7.83 -17.65
N ASP A 81 -7.29 -6.53 -17.39
CA ASP A 81 -6.90 -5.48 -18.35
C ASP A 81 -5.38 -5.37 -18.54
N GLU A 82 -4.60 -5.82 -17.57
CA GLU A 82 -3.13 -5.90 -17.63
C GLU A 82 -2.62 -7.34 -17.77
N GLU A 83 -3.52 -8.32 -17.84
CA GLU A 83 -3.20 -9.75 -17.78
C GLU A 83 -2.21 -10.09 -16.64
N THR A 84 -2.34 -9.42 -15.50
CA THR A 84 -1.36 -9.48 -14.42
C THR A 84 -1.97 -10.09 -13.16
N LEU A 85 -1.34 -11.16 -12.67
CA LEU A 85 -1.68 -11.80 -11.39
C LEU A 85 -0.86 -11.18 -10.26
N TYR A 86 -1.55 -10.63 -9.27
CA TYR A 86 -0.96 -10.07 -8.06
C TYR A 86 -1.07 -11.06 -6.90
N LEU A 87 0.08 -11.39 -6.31
CA LEU A 87 0.19 -12.13 -5.07
C LEU A 87 0.66 -11.17 -3.98
N VAL A 88 -0.13 -11.02 -2.91
CA VAL A 88 0.07 -9.98 -1.91
C VAL A 88 0.34 -10.60 -0.53
N GLN A 89 1.37 -10.08 0.14
CA GLN A 89 1.67 -10.32 1.54
C GLN A 89 1.63 -8.96 2.27
N ALA A 90 0.84 -8.82 3.33
CA ALA A 90 0.48 -7.57 3.97
C ALA A 90 0.70 -7.63 5.49
N LYS A 91 1.37 -6.61 6.04
CA LYS A 91 1.72 -6.55 7.46
C LYS A 91 1.36 -5.22 8.10
N LEU A 92 0.23 -5.21 8.81
CA LEU A 92 -0.31 -4.04 9.51
C LEU A 92 0.17 -3.94 10.98
N LYS A 93 1.44 -3.60 11.20
CA LYS A 93 1.97 -3.41 12.56
C LYS A 93 3.04 -2.32 12.61
N ALA A 94 2.87 -1.34 13.51
CA ALA A 94 3.88 -0.31 13.77
C ALA A 94 5.16 -0.95 14.33
N GLY A 95 6.32 -0.48 13.86
CA GLY A 95 7.64 -0.92 14.34
C GLY A 95 7.96 -2.41 14.08
N ALA A 96 7.16 -3.10 13.27
CA ALA A 96 7.39 -4.50 12.96
C ALA A 96 8.12 -4.64 11.63
N THR A 97 9.28 -5.27 11.65
CA THR A 97 10.01 -5.59 10.41
C THR A 97 9.41 -6.84 9.77
N PHE A 98 9.31 -6.86 8.44
CA PHE A 98 9.03 -8.08 7.69
C PHE A 98 10.25 -9.01 7.77
N ASN A 99 10.08 -10.13 8.47
CA ASN A 99 11.17 -10.99 8.88
C ASN A 99 11.37 -12.17 7.93
N GLN A 100 12.47 -12.91 8.11
CA GLN A 100 12.81 -14.02 7.23
C GLN A 100 11.78 -15.16 7.27
N ALA A 101 11.15 -15.43 8.42
CA ALA A 101 10.15 -16.50 8.51
C ALA A 101 8.90 -16.15 7.67
N GLU A 102 8.47 -14.89 7.72
CA GLU A 102 7.35 -14.38 6.91
C GLU A 102 7.68 -14.39 5.42
N ALA A 103 8.92 -14.02 5.06
CA ALA A 103 9.42 -14.12 3.69
C ALA A 103 9.44 -15.57 3.19
N ASN A 104 9.94 -16.49 4.01
CA ASN A 104 10.01 -17.91 3.65
C ASN A 104 8.61 -18.51 3.46
N GLY A 105 7.65 -18.15 4.32
CA GLY A 105 6.25 -18.52 4.16
C GLY A 105 5.73 -18.04 2.81
N PHE A 106 5.83 -16.73 2.54
CA PHE A 106 5.38 -16.16 1.28
C PHE A 106 6.06 -16.81 0.05
N CYS A 107 7.38 -17.03 0.10
CA CYS A 107 8.12 -17.76 -0.93
C CYS A 107 7.58 -19.19 -1.14
N GLN A 108 7.21 -19.89 -0.07
CA GLN A 108 6.60 -21.21 -0.15
C GLN A 108 5.21 -21.13 -0.80
N GLY A 109 4.37 -20.20 -0.38
CA GLY A 109 3.05 -19.96 -0.98
C GLY A 109 3.15 -19.68 -2.47
N ILE A 110 4.03 -18.77 -2.89
CA ILE A 110 4.25 -18.42 -4.30
C ILE A 110 4.64 -19.64 -5.13
N ARG A 111 5.62 -20.43 -4.67
CA ARG A 111 6.05 -21.66 -5.36
C ARG A 111 4.91 -22.65 -5.52
N LYS A 112 4.06 -22.79 -4.51
CA LYS A 112 2.92 -23.71 -4.55
C LYS A 112 1.85 -23.22 -5.53
N ILE A 113 1.50 -21.94 -5.53
CA ILE A 113 0.55 -21.36 -6.49
C ILE A 113 1.05 -21.50 -7.93
N ILE A 114 2.31 -21.14 -8.21
CA ILE A 114 2.89 -21.27 -9.57
C ILE A 114 2.85 -22.73 -10.05
N LYS A 115 3.11 -23.69 -9.16
CA LYS A 115 3.06 -25.13 -9.47
C LYS A 115 1.66 -25.73 -9.44
N GLN A 116 0.63 -24.92 -9.19
CA GLN A 116 -0.76 -25.37 -9.01
C GLN A 116 -0.90 -26.48 -7.93
N ASP A 117 -0.03 -26.46 -6.92
CA ASP A 117 -0.06 -27.39 -5.79
C ASP A 117 -0.82 -26.77 -4.62
N TYR A 118 -2.12 -27.05 -4.57
CA TYR A 118 -3.00 -26.53 -3.53
C TYR A 118 -2.95 -27.31 -2.21
N THR A 119 -2.06 -28.31 -2.08
CA THR A 119 -2.00 -29.18 -0.91
C THR A 119 -1.66 -28.39 0.35
N GLY A 120 -2.53 -28.46 1.36
CA GLY A 120 -2.31 -27.81 2.65
C GLY A 120 -2.75 -26.35 2.70
N PHE A 121 -3.27 -25.77 1.61
CA PHE A 121 -3.87 -24.43 1.66
C PHE A 121 -5.24 -24.46 2.34
N ASN A 122 -5.64 -23.29 2.83
CA ASN A 122 -6.91 -23.06 3.49
C ASN A 122 -8.13 -23.07 2.55
N GLN A 123 -9.34 -23.07 3.13
CA GLN A 123 -10.58 -23.12 2.36
C GLN A 123 -10.83 -21.87 1.49
N HIS A 124 -10.27 -20.70 1.81
CA HIS A 124 -10.42 -19.51 0.98
C HIS A 124 -9.70 -19.67 -0.37
N ILE A 125 -8.51 -20.24 -0.36
CA ILE A 125 -7.74 -20.51 -1.58
C ILE A 125 -8.37 -21.68 -2.35
N LEU A 126 -8.73 -22.77 -1.66
CA LEU A 126 -9.36 -23.94 -2.29
C LEU A 126 -10.70 -23.59 -2.95
N ALA A 127 -11.52 -22.74 -2.34
CA ALA A 127 -12.78 -22.28 -2.93
C ALA A 127 -12.58 -21.47 -4.22
N ARG A 128 -11.39 -20.87 -4.39
CA ARG A 128 -11.01 -20.04 -5.55
C ARG A 128 -10.06 -20.76 -6.49
N GLN A 129 -9.83 -22.07 -6.32
CA GLN A 129 -8.86 -22.82 -7.10
C GLN A 129 -9.07 -22.67 -8.61
N ALA A 130 -10.30 -22.87 -9.09
CA ALA A 130 -10.61 -22.74 -10.52
C ALA A 130 -10.35 -21.32 -11.06
N ASP A 131 -10.62 -20.29 -10.25
CA ASP A 131 -10.36 -18.89 -10.62
C ASP A 131 -8.85 -18.60 -10.67
N ILE A 132 -8.08 -19.14 -9.71
CA ILE A 132 -6.63 -18.97 -9.64
C ILE A 132 -5.96 -19.73 -10.80
N ASP A 133 -6.41 -20.95 -11.10
CA ASP A 133 -5.92 -21.74 -12.24
C ASP A 133 -6.21 -21.01 -13.55
N GLY A 134 -7.44 -20.50 -13.74
CA GLY A 134 -7.79 -19.70 -14.93
C GLY A 134 -6.97 -18.41 -15.03
N ALA A 135 -6.73 -17.73 -13.91
CA ALA A 135 -5.86 -16.55 -13.88
C ALA A 135 -4.40 -16.89 -14.22
N LEU A 136 -3.90 -18.03 -13.72
CA LEU A 136 -2.58 -18.53 -14.09
C LEU A 136 -2.52 -18.95 -15.55
N GLU A 137 -3.59 -19.41 -16.18
CA GLU A 137 -3.56 -19.71 -17.62
C GLU A 137 -3.58 -18.44 -18.48
N GLN A 138 -4.25 -17.39 -18.01
CA GLN A 138 -4.47 -16.14 -18.75
C GLN A 138 -3.44 -15.05 -18.44
N CYS A 139 -2.65 -15.18 -17.38
CA CYS A 139 -1.71 -14.13 -17.02
C CYS A 139 -0.47 -14.13 -17.93
N SER A 140 -0.09 -12.92 -18.34
CA SER A 140 1.17 -12.62 -19.00
C SER A 140 2.25 -12.23 -17.97
N GLU A 141 1.84 -11.70 -16.81
CA GLU A 141 2.74 -11.36 -15.71
C GLU A 141 2.23 -11.84 -14.35
N ILE A 142 3.16 -12.21 -13.47
CA ILE A 142 2.93 -12.46 -12.05
C ILE A 142 3.76 -11.43 -11.28
N ARG A 143 3.09 -10.61 -10.47
CA ARG A 143 3.67 -9.54 -9.66
C ARG A 143 3.53 -9.88 -8.18
N LEU A 144 4.65 -9.81 -7.47
CA LEU A 144 4.69 -9.99 -6.03
C LEU A 144 4.59 -8.63 -5.34
N VAL A 145 3.75 -8.53 -4.32
CA VAL A 145 3.56 -7.32 -3.53
C VAL A 145 3.82 -7.63 -2.06
N VAL A 146 4.66 -6.82 -1.43
CA VAL A 146 4.82 -6.82 0.04
C VAL A 146 4.37 -5.46 0.54
N ALA A 147 3.26 -5.43 1.29
CA ALA A 147 2.74 -4.21 1.91
C ALA A 147 3.04 -4.21 3.40
N HIS A 148 3.60 -3.13 3.92
CA HIS A 148 3.88 -3.05 5.35
C HIS A 148 3.84 -1.63 5.91
N THR A 149 3.41 -1.52 7.16
CA THR A 149 3.43 -0.23 7.88
C THR A 149 4.62 -0.08 8.84
N GLY A 150 5.44 -1.11 8.98
CA GLY A 150 6.55 -1.16 9.93
C GLY A 150 7.88 -0.66 9.38
N ASP A 151 8.98 -1.10 10.01
CA ASP A 151 10.33 -0.57 9.77
C ASP A 151 10.99 -1.00 8.45
N GLY A 152 10.27 -1.73 7.59
CA GLY A 152 10.77 -2.25 6.33
C GLY A 152 10.87 -3.76 6.25
N ILE A 153 11.50 -4.22 5.18
CA ILE A 153 11.90 -5.60 4.95
C ILE A 153 13.30 -5.81 5.52
N SER A 154 13.47 -6.83 6.37
CA SER A 154 14.80 -7.17 6.91
C SER A 154 15.75 -7.64 5.81
N ALA A 155 17.06 -7.44 5.96
CA ALA A 155 18.04 -7.87 4.95
C ALA A 155 17.95 -9.37 4.62
N HIS A 156 17.66 -10.21 5.63
CA HIS A 156 17.46 -11.64 5.44
C HIS A 156 16.17 -11.96 4.68
N ALA A 157 15.07 -11.25 4.96
CA ALA A 157 13.83 -11.37 4.21
C ALA A 157 13.99 -10.91 2.75
N GLN A 158 14.63 -9.76 2.54
CA GLN A 158 14.92 -9.24 1.21
C GLN A 158 15.74 -10.23 0.41
N LYS A 159 16.76 -10.84 1.04
CA LYS A 159 17.57 -11.88 0.39
C LYS A 159 16.73 -13.10 0.01
N ALA A 160 15.90 -13.63 0.92
CA ALA A 160 15.04 -14.79 0.62
C ALA A 160 14.08 -14.53 -0.55
N LEU A 161 13.52 -13.32 -0.61
CA LEU A 161 12.64 -12.87 -1.69
C LEU A 161 13.39 -12.71 -3.03
N SER A 162 14.59 -12.12 -3.00
CA SER A 162 15.43 -11.99 -4.19
C SER A 162 15.91 -13.35 -4.70
N ASP A 163 16.30 -14.26 -3.80
CA ASP A 163 16.73 -15.62 -4.14
C ASP A 163 15.58 -16.38 -4.82
N LEU A 164 14.34 -16.26 -4.30
CA LEU A 164 13.14 -16.81 -4.96
C LEU A 164 12.98 -16.28 -6.39
N LEU A 165 13.05 -14.96 -6.58
CA LEU A 165 12.90 -14.37 -7.92
C LEU A 165 13.99 -14.87 -8.87
N VAL A 166 15.24 -14.96 -8.41
CA VAL A 166 16.34 -15.47 -9.25
C VAL A 166 16.12 -16.91 -9.64
N GLU A 167 15.65 -17.76 -8.72
CA GLU A 167 15.38 -19.18 -8.97
C GLU A 167 14.16 -19.38 -9.89
N GLU A 168 13.03 -18.79 -9.54
CA GLU A 168 11.75 -19.06 -10.19
C GLU A 168 11.60 -18.29 -11.51
N CYS A 169 12.18 -17.10 -11.68
CA CYS A 169 12.15 -16.41 -12.99
C CYS A 169 12.85 -17.21 -14.11
N GLN A 170 13.72 -18.18 -13.78
CA GLN A 170 14.34 -19.05 -14.79
C GLN A 170 13.37 -20.11 -15.33
N VAL A 171 12.34 -20.46 -14.54
CA VAL A 171 11.40 -21.54 -14.84
C VAL A 171 10.03 -20.97 -15.23
N GLU A 172 9.67 -19.83 -14.64
CA GLU A 172 8.42 -19.11 -14.83
C GLU A 172 8.72 -17.68 -15.29
N GLU A 173 8.82 -17.49 -16.61
CA GLU A 173 9.15 -16.20 -17.23
C GLU A 173 8.12 -15.10 -16.89
N ARG A 174 6.90 -15.49 -16.55
CA ARG A 174 5.83 -14.55 -16.19
C ARG A 174 6.08 -13.90 -14.84
N LEU A 175 6.84 -14.52 -13.94
CA LEU A 175 7.20 -13.92 -12.66
C LEU A 175 8.13 -12.72 -12.90
N LYS A 176 7.70 -11.52 -12.52
CA LYS A 176 8.45 -10.28 -12.78
C LYS A 176 9.09 -9.71 -11.51
N ALA A 177 10.37 -9.36 -11.63
CA ALA A 177 11.11 -8.56 -10.66
C ALA A 177 11.09 -7.06 -11.07
N PRO A 178 11.28 -6.11 -10.13
CA PRO A 178 11.39 -6.32 -8.69
C PRO A 178 10.02 -6.56 -8.02
N ILE A 179 10.05 -7.04 -6.78
CA ILE A 179 8.87 -7.06 -5.90
C ILE A 179 8.39 -5.63 -5.67
N ILE A 180 7.07 -5.44 -5.67
CA ILE A 180 6.44 -4.17 -5.37
C ILE A 180 6.44 -4.00 -3.83
N ASP A 181 7.33 -3.15 -3.33
CA ASP A 181 7.38 -2.77 -1.93
C ASP A 181 6.40 -1.61 -1.66
N SER A 182 5.26 -1.94 -1.06
CA SER A 182 4.26 -0.97 -0.60
C SER A 182 4.57 -0.57 0.84
N ASP A 183 5.61 0.24 0.97
CA ASP A 183 6.17 0.66 2.25
C ASP A 183 5.25 1.63 3.03
N ALA A 184 5.66 1.99 4.24
CA ALA A 184 4.87 2.89 5.08
C ALA A 184 4.67 4.30 4.48
N ALA A 185 5.61 4.79 3.65
CA ALA A 185 5.49 6.09 3.00
C ALA A 185 4.44 6.03 1.86
N TRP A 186 4.47 4.95 1.08
CA TRP A 186 3.45 4.66 0.08
C TRP A 186 2.07 4.51 0.73
N VAL A 187 1.97 3.75 1.82
CA VAL A 187 0.70 3.58 2.57
C VAL A 187 0.19 4.91 3.11
N ALA A 188 1.06 5.77 3.63
CA ALA A 188 0.67 7.09 4.12
C ALA A 188 0.13 7.98 2.98
N SER A 189 0.77 7.93 1.80
CA SER A 189 0.32 8.65 0.61
C SER A 189 -1.04 8.13 0.11
N ALA A 190 -1.20 6.81 0.05
CA ALA A 190 -2.45 6.15 -0.31
C ALA A 190 -3.59 6.54 0.65
N LEU A 191 -3.33 6.53 1.96
CA LEU A 191 -4.30 6.93 2.99
C LEU A 191 -4.71 8.41 2.86
N GLN A 192 -3.78 9.30 2.50
CA GLN A 192 -4.09 10.69 2.22
C GLN A 192 -4.99 10.85 0.99
N GLY A 193 -4.76 10.04 -0.06
CA GLY A 193 -5.63 9.97 -1.23
C GLY A 193 -7.03 9.43 -0.89
N ALA A 194 -7.12 8.43 -0.02
CA ALA A 194 -8.36 7.85 0.50
C ALA A 194 -9.23 8.88 1.21
N ASN A 195 -8.59 9.68 2.05
CA ASN A 195 -9.22 10.61 2.96
C ASN A 195 -9.28 12.03 2.41
N ALA A 196 -9.06 12.25 1.10
CA ALA A 196 -8.98 13.56 0.43
C ALA A 196 -9.59 14.65 1.30
N TYR A 197 -8.75 15.25 2.16
CA TYR A 197 -9.23 16.02 3.30
C TYR A 197 -10.25 17.03 2.79
N PRO A 198 -11.39 17.25 3.48
CA PRO A 198 -12.21 18.41 3.13
C PRO A 198 -11.24 19.59 3.08
N ARG A 199 -11.26 20.30 1.95
CA ARG A 199 -10.32 21.38 1.64
C ARG A 199 -10.10 22.20 2.91
N ILE A 200 -8.87 22.16 3.43
CA ILE A 200 -8.54 22.99 4.59
C ILE A 200 -8.43 24.41 4.04
N ASP A 201 -9.57 25.10 3.95
CA ASP A 201 -9.67 26.54 3.70
C ASP A 201 -9.24 27.29 4.97
N THR A 202 -8.07 26.94 5.52
CA THR A 202 -7.47 27.68 6.62
C THR A 202 -6.67 28.82 6.03
N LYS A 203 -6.99 30.05 6.47
CA LYS A 203 -6.13 31.22 6.23
C LYS A 203 -4.78 30.98 6.91
N LEU A 204 -3.80 30.52 6.15
CA LEU A 204 -2.40 30.59 6.52
C LEU A 204 -2.02 32.06 6.61
N THR A 205 -2.00 32.60 7.82
CA THR A 205 -1.43 33.93 8.06
C THR A 205 0.08 33.73 8.15
N LEU A 206 0.77 34.02 7.05
CA LEU A 206 2.22 34.19 7.09
C LEU A 206 2.51 35.36 8.02
N LEU A 207 2.92 35.06 9.25
CA LEU A 207 3.52 36.07 10.11
C LEU A 207 4.84 36.46 9.47
N THR A 208 4.89 37.68 8.95
CA THR A 208 6.08 38.29 8.40
C THR A 208 7.23 38.09 9.39
N ILE A 209 8.23 37.32 8.99
CA ILE A 209 9.46 37.17 9.75
C ILE A 209 10.05 38.57 9.87
N ALA A 210 10.23 39.05 11.10
CA ALA A 210 10.81 40.36 11.35
C ALA A 210 12.15 40.46 10.60
N PRO A 211 12.44 41.60 9.94
CA PRO A 211 13.71 41.76 9.25
C PRO A 211 14.83 41.62 10.27
N LEU A 212 15.70 40.63 10.07
CA LEU A 212 17.00 40.58 10.73
C LEU A 212 17.73 41.88 10.37
N SER A 213 17.81 42.79 11.33
CA SER A 213 18.57 44.03 11.18
C SER A 213 20.05 43.70 11.17
N LEU A 214 20.61 43.53 9.97
CA LEU A 214 22.05 43.62 9.78
C LEU A 214 22.43 45.12 9.80
N PRO A 215 23.45 45.54 10.55
CA PRO A 215 23.84 46.93 10.60
C PRO A 215 24.57 47.28 9.30
N GLY A 216 23.95 48.08 8.42
CA GLY A 216 24.71 48.73 7.34
C GLY A 216 23.95 49.03 6.05
N SER A 217 23.51 50.29 5.92
CA SER A 217 23.25 51.08 4.70
C SER A 217 22.15 50.65 3.70
N PRO A 218 21.36 51.59 3.16
CA PRO A 218 20.14 51.29 2.41
C PRO A 218 20.37 51.35 0.89
N THR A 219 20.87 50.29 0.25
CA THR A 219 20.90 50.27 -1.23
C THR A 219 20.87 48.91 -1.91
N MET A 220 20.58 47.80 -1.22
CA MET A 220 20.39 46.49 -1.89
C MET A 220 19.33 45.61 -1.24
N ALA A 221 18.10 46.10 -1.15
CA ALA A 221 16.95 45.31 -0.66
C ALA A 221 15.86 45.09 -1.74
N ARG A 222 16.23 45.09 -3.03
CA ARG A 222 15.28 44.91 -4.14
C ARG A 222 15.46 43.64 -4.98
N CYS A 223 16.48 42.81 -4.73
CA CYS A 223 16.76 41.65 -5.58
C CYS A 223 16.33 40.28 -5.04
N HIS A 224 16.04 40.10 -3.74
CA HIS A 224 15.72 38.75 -3.22
C HIS A 224 14.23 38.39 -3.18
N PHE A 225 13.31 39.34 -3.31
CA PHE A 225 11.86 39.06 -3.22
C PHE A 225 11.27 38.45 -4.51
N LEU A 226 11.88 38.71 -5.67
CA LEU A 226 11.43 38.20 -6.97
C LEU A 226 11.82 36.73 -7.24
N SER A 227 12.74 36.16 -6.46
CA SER A 227 13.15 34.76 -6.59
C SER A 227 12.14 33.79 -5.97
N LEU A 228 11.56 34.14 -4.80
CA LEU A 228 10.63 33.25 -4.09
C LEU A 228 9.25 33.16 -4.78
N LEU A 229 8.78 34.25 -5.39
CA LEU A 229 7.50 34.27 -6.12
C LEU A 229 7.54 33.44 -7.41
N ARG A 230 8.70 33.30 -8.06
CA ARG A 230 8.86 32.36 -9.19
C ARG A 230 8.87 30.90 -8.75
N TYR A 231 9.36 30.60 -7.54
CA TYR A 231 9.38 29.22 -7.04
C TYR A 231 7.98 28.70 -6.68
N ILE A 232 7.12 29.57 -6.13
CA ILE A 232 5.73 29.22 -5.79
C ILE A 232 4.84 29.15 -7.05
N SER A 233 5.06 30.04 -8.04
CA SER A 233 4.29 30.02 -9.29
C SER A 233 4.58 28.82 -10.20
N CYS A 234 5.68 28.08 -9.99
CA CYS A 234 6.03 26.92 -10.81
C CYS A 234 5.35 25.62 -10.33
N MET A 235 4.83 25.58 -9.09
CA MET A 235 4.19 24.39 -8.51
C MET A 235 2.66 24.35 -8.65
N THR A 236 2.06 25.31 -9.37
CA THR A 236 0.61 25.33 -9.61
C THR A 236 0.32 25.44 -11.11
N LYS A 237 -0.01 24.31 -11.74
CA LYS A 237 -0.74 24.33 -13.03
C LYS A 237 -2.15 24.91 -12.80
N PRO A 238 -2.74 25.57 -13.80
CA PRO A 238 -3.68 26.65 -13.59
C PRO A 238 -5.12 26.15 -13.50
N TYR A 239 -5.71 26.20 -12.30
CA TYR A 239 -7.17 26.13 -12.12
C TYR A 239 -7.60 27.04 -10.98
N MET A 240 -7.28 28.34 -11.05
CA MET A 240 -7.96 29.34 -10.21
C MET A 240 -8.02 30.68 -10.93
N SER A 241 -9.23 31.15 -11.27
CA SER A 241 -9.48 32.56 -11.52
C SER A 241 -9.62 33.27 -10.18
N ALA A 242 -8.77 34.24 -9.89
CA ALA A 242 -8.91 35.10 -8.73
C ALA A 242 -9.42 36.48 -9.18
N THR A 243 -10.66 36.82 -8.82
CA THR A 243 -11.16 38.20 -8.85
C THR A 243 -10.71 38.90 -7.55
N LEU A 244 -9.88 39.92 -7.70
CA LEU A 244 -9.48 40.83 -6.62
C LEU A 244 -10.58 41.87 -6.43
N GLY A 245 -11.25 41.86 -5.27
CA GLY A 245 -12.08 42.96 -4.80
C GLY A 245 -11.27 43.87 -3.89
N THR A 246 -11.18 45.15 -4.22
CA THR A 246 -10.61 46.19 -3.36
C THR A 246 -11.74 46.90 -2.62
N SER A 247 -11.66 46.90 -1.28
CA SER A 247 -12.38 47.83 -0.41
C SER A 247 -11.62 49.13 -0.26
#